data_AF-A0A7J9W6D9-F1
#
_entry.id   AF-A0A7J9W6D9-F1
#
_cell.length_a   1.000
_cell.length_b   1.000
_cell.length_c   1.000
_cell.angle_alpha   90.00
_cell.angle_beta   90.00
_cell.angle_gamma   90.00
#
_symmetry.space_group_name_H-M   'P 1'
#
loop_
_entity.id
_entity.type
_entity.pdbx_description
1 polymer ?
#
loop_
_entity_poly.entity_id
_entity_poly.type
_entity_poly.pdbx_seq_one_letter_code
_entity_poly.pdbx_strand_id
1 'polypeptide(L)'
;MTAPTERVAVVTGGASGIGRATVQRLLADGFRVAVETPMTQWRLDVPELRAAAESRIPLGRVARPDEIDDAISVLASERLGYVTGAAFVIDGGWTAR
;
A
#
# COMPACT_ATOMS: atom_id res chain seq x y z
N MET A 1 -24.80 13.26 7.93
CA MET A 1 -23.37 13.25 8.29
C MET A 1 -22.74 12.03 7.64
N THR A 2 -22.07 12.20 6.50
CA THR A 2 -21.32 11.12 5.85
C THR A 2 -20.13 10.75 6.73
N ALA A 3 -19.97 9.47 7.06
CA ALA A 3 -18.83 8.97 7.82
C ALA A 3 -17.52 9.38 7.10
N PRO A 4 -16.45 9.74 7.83
CA PRO A 4 -15.19 10.08 7.21
C PRO A 4 -14.69 8.85 6.46
N THR A 5 -14.58 8.94 5.13
CA THR A 5 -13.98 7.91 4.29
C THR A 5 -12.58 7.61 4.81
N GLU A 6 -12.35 6.38 5.26
CA GLU A 6 -11.02 5.93 5.66
C GLU A 6 -10.12 5.98 4.44
N ARG A 7 -9.08 6.82 4.49
CA ARG A 7 -8.16 7.02 3.37
C ARG A 7 -6.91 6.18 3.56
N VAL A 8 -6.43 5.56 2.49
CA VAL A 8 -5.26 4.66 2.50
C VAL A 8 -4.27 5.14 1.45
N ALA A 9 -2.98 5.12 1.78
CA ALA A 9 -1.90 5.52 0.89
C ALA A 9 -0.73 4.52 0.98
N VAL A 10 -0.14 4.15 -0.17
CA VAL A 10 1.01 3.24 -0.25
C VAL A 10 2.27 4.06 -0.51
N VAL A 11 3.32 3.85 0.29
CA VAL A 11 4.59 4.59 0.18
C VAL A 11 5.75 3.61 0.09
N THR A 12 6.21 3.30 -1.11
CA THR A 12 7.20 2.25 -1.40
C THR A 12 8.61 2.50 -0.83
N GLY A 13 8.87 3.67 -0.23
CA GLY A 13 10.12 4.06 0.44
C GLY A 13 9.95 4.69 1.83
N GLY A 14 8.88 4.35 2.57
CA GLY A 14 8.46 5.02 3.82
C GLY A 14 9.38 4.91 5.04
N ALA A 15 10.50 4.18 4.95
CA ALA A 15 11.31 3.81 6.11
C ALA A 15 12.25 4.92 6.60
N SER A 16 12.77 5.76 5.70
CA SER A 16 13.78 6.78 6.04
C SER A 16 13.67 8.01 5.14
N GLY A 17 14.46 9.04 5.43
CA GLY A 17 14.53 10.27 4.63
C GLY A 17 13.16 10.89 4.34
N ILE A 18 12.95 11.24 3.08
CA ILE A 18 11.73 11.87 2.56
C ILE A 18 10.53 10.92 2.69
N GLY A 19 10.69 9.63 2.42
CA GLY A 19 9.60 8.67 2.51
C GLY A 19 9.03 8.54 3.92
N ARG A 20 9.89 8.56 4.95
CA ARG A 20 9.44 8.59 6.36
C ARG A 20 8.66 9.87 6.69
N ALA A 21 9.12 11.02 6.21
CA ALA A 21 8.41 12.28 6.41
C ALA A 21 7.02 12.25 5.73
N THR A 22 6.94 11.66 4.54
CA THR A 22 5.67 11.44 3.82
C THR A 22 4.73 10.52 4.60
N VAL A 23 5.22 9.38 5.12
CA VAL A 23 4.42 8.48 5.96
C VAL A 23 3.92 9.19 7.22
N GLN A 24 4.78 9.94 7.90
CA GLN A 24 4.42 10.68 9.11
C GLN A 24 3.32 11.71 8.84
N ARG A 25 3.40 12.44 7.72
CA ARG A 25 2.35 13.38 7.34
C ARG A 25 1.04 12.67 7.00
N LEU A 26 1.09 11.61 6.21
CA LEU A 26 -0.09 10.84 5.83
C LEU A 26 -0.81 10.27 7.07
N LEU A 27 -0.07 9.74 8.04
CA LEU A 27 -0.62 9.27 9.30
C LEU A 27 -1.29 10.41 10.10
N ALA A 28 -0.68 11.60 10.15
CA ALA A 28 -1.25 12.77 10.82
C ALA A 28 -2.56 13.23 10.16
N ASP A 29 -2.67 13.05 8.84
CA ASP A 29 -3.87 13.38 8.05
C ASP A 29 -4.93 12.25 8.08
N GLY A 30 -4.71 11.21 8.90
CA GLY A 30 -5.63 10.11 9.15
C GLY A 30 -5.56 8.97 8.13
N PHE A 31 -4.48 8.88 7.34
CA PHE A 31 -4.31 7.80 6.38
C PHE A 31 -3.69 6.55 7.02
N ARG A 32 -3.99 5.38 6.46
CA ARG A 32 -3.29 4.12 6.77
C ARG A 32 -2.25 3.80 5.70
N VAL A 33 -1.09 3.27 6.09
CA VAL A 33 0.05 3.01 5.20
C VAL A 33 0.58 1.57 5.38
N ALA A 34 0.88 0.88 4.28
CA ALA A 34 1.52 -0.46 4.27
C ALA A 34 2.54 -0.58 3.12
N VAL A 35 3.63 -1.34 3.34
CA VAL A 35 4.73 -1.55 2.36
C VAL A 35 5.43 -2.89 2.61
N GLU A 36 5.74 -3.67 1.56
CA GLU A 36 6.70 -4.79 1.62
C GLU A 36 8.10 -4.29 1.23
N THR A 37 9.08 -4.50 2.11
CA THR A 37 10.49 -4.09 1.96
C THR A 37 11.39 -5.10 2.68
N PRO A 38 12.73 -5.09 2.47
CA PRO A 38 13.65 -5.88 3.29
C PRO A 38 13.47 -5.65 4.81
N MET A 39 12.95 -4.49 5.21
CA MET A 39 12.66 -4.14 6.59
C MET A 39 11.35 -4.75 7.13
N THR A 40 10.44 -5.21 6.28
CA THR A 40 9.24 -5.98 6.70
C THR A 40 9.41 -7.48 6.50
N GLN A 41 10.52 -7.91 5.89
CA GLN A 41 10.79 -9.31 5.59
C GLN A 41 10.83 -10.17 6.86
N TRP A 42 11.41 -9.67 7.96
CA TRP A 42 11.39 -10.35 9.26
C TRP A 42 9.97 -10.70 9.74
N ARG A 43 8.96 -9.89 9.40
CA ARG A 43 7.57 -10.12 9.78
C ARG A 43 6.92 -11.20 8.91
N LEU A 44 7.35 -11.30 7.66
CA LEU A 44 6.89 -12.30 6.70
C LEU A 44 7.60 -13.65 6.89
N ASP A 45 8.79 -13.64 7.49
CA ASP A 45 9.52 -14.85 7.86
C ASP A 45 8.92 -15.55 9.10
N VAL A 46 8.12 -14.83 9.89
CA VAL A 46 7.33 -15.41 11.00
C VAL A 46 5.98 -15.91 10.48
N PRO A 47 5.72 -17.23 10.46
CA PRO A 47 4.53 -17.82 9.83
C PRO A 47 3.20 -17.27 10.37
N GLU A 48 3.09 -17.05 11.67
CA GLU A 48 1.88 -16.54 12.32
C GLU A 48 1.59 -15.09 11.90
N LEU A 49 2.62 -14.26 11.81
CA LEU A 49 2.49 -12.85 11.41
C LEU A 49 2.17 -12.72 9.92
N ARG A 50 2.74 -13.61 9.09
CA ARG A 50 2.37 -13.75 7.68
C ARG A 50 0.90 -14.13 7.54
N ALA A 51 0.46 -15.22 8.17
CA ALA A 51 -0.92 -15.68 8.08
C ALA A 51 -1.93 -14.62 8.60
N ALA A 52 -1.56 -13.88 9.65
CA ALA A 52 -2.37 -12.77 10.16
C ALA A 52 -2.49 -11.59 9.16
N ALA A 53 -1.47 -11.34 8.35
CA ALA A 53 -1.53 -10.35 7.28
C ALA A 53 -2.33 -10.89 6.08
N GLU A 54 -2.04 -12.10 5.62
CA GLU A 54 -2.65 -12.73 4.45
C GLU A 54 -4.15 -13.01 4.63
N SER A 55 -4.58 -13.39 5.84
CA SER A 55 -6.01 -13.51 6.18
C SER A 55 -6.77 -12.19 6.07
N ARG A 56 -6.06 -11.07 6.10
CA ARG A 56 -6.62 -9.74 5.86
C ARG A 56 -6.49 -9.31 4.40
N ILE A 57 -6.10 -10.17 3.47
CA ILE A 57 -6.02 -9.80 2.07
C ILE A 57 -6.99 -10.72 1.34
N PRO A 58 -8.04 -10.21 0.66
CA PRO A 58 -8.93 -11.05 -0.14
C PRO A 58 -8.23 -11.93 -1.17
N LEU A 59 -7.13 -11.46 -1.76
CA LEU A 59 -6.27 -12.31 -2.62
C LEU A 59 -5.50 -13.40 -1.85
N GLY A 60 -5.58 -13.42 -0.52
CA GLY A 60 -5.02 -14.47 0.34
C GLY A 60 -3.50 -14.45 0.46
N ARG A 61 -2.83 -13.38 0.01
CA ARG A 61 -1.36 -13.28 0.02
C ARG A 61 -0.89 -11.84 0.05
N VAL A 62 0.32 -11.62 0.56
CA VAL A 62 1.02 -10.34 0.41
C VAL A 62 1.43 -10.17 -1.06
N ALA A 63 1.29 -8.95 -1.59
CA ALA A 63 1.76 -8.62 -2.93
C ALA A 63 3.28 -8.67 -2.96
N ARG A 64 3.87 -9.27 -3.99
CA ARG A 64 5.31 -9.25 -4.22
C ARG A 64 5.76 -7.86 -4.72
N PRO A 65 7.04 -7.49 -4.59
CA PRO A 65 7.52 -6.19 -5.04
C PRO A 65 7.31 -5.94 -6.54
N ASP A 66 7.51 -6.96 -7.38
CA ASP A 66 7.30 -6.90 -8.83
C ASP A 66 5.86 -6.52 -9.21
N GLU A 67 4.88 -6.93 -8.40
CA GLU A 67 3.47 -6.60 -8.66
C GLU A 67 3.15 -5.13 -8.38
N ILE A 68 3.88 -4.51 -7.45
CA ILE A 68 3.79 -3.08 -7.17
C ILE A 68 4.49 -2.30 -8.30
N ASP A 69 5.65 -2.77 -8.74
CA ASP A 69 6.40 -2.17 -9.85
C ASP A 69 5.60 -2.19 -11.17
N ASP A 70 4.94 -3.30 -11.47
CA ASP A 70 4.07 -3.43 -12.65
C ASP A 70 2.89 -2.45 -12.59
N ALA A 71 2.24 -2.34 -11.43
CA ALA A 71 1.13 -1.42 -11.25
C ALA A 71 1.58 0.04 -11.44
N ILE A 72 2.72 0.43 -10.85
CA ILE A 72 3.31 1.76 -11.04
C ILE A 72 3.68 2.00 -12.51
N SER A 73 4.26 0.99 -13.19
CA SER A 73 4.65 1.10 -14.59
C SER A 73 3.45 1.37 -15.51
N VAL A 74 2.30 0.75 -15.24
CA VAL A 74 1.05 1.05 -15.95
C VAL A 74 0.57 2.47 -15.64
N LEU A 75 0.56 2.87 -14.36
CA LEU A 75 0.16 4.21 -13.90
C LEU A 75 1.01 5.33 -14.49
N ALA A 76 2.32 5.10 -14.66
CA ALA A 76 3.25 6.06 -15.23
C ALA A 76 3.29 6.04 -16.77
N SER A 77 2.61 5.09 -17.42
CA SER A 77 2.60 4.99 -18.88
C SER A 77 1.64 6.00 -19.54
N GLU A 78 1.84 6.25 -20.83
CA GLU A 78 0.92 7.10 -21.62
C GLU A 78 -0.50 6.51 -21.77
N ARG A 79 -0.70 5.23 -21.41
CA ARG A 79 -1.99 4.53 -21.53
C ARG A 79 -3.09 5.12 -20.66
N LEU A 80 -2.72 5.85 -19.61
CA LEU A 80 -3.64 6.48 -18.67
C LEU A 80 -3.62 8.01 -18.78
N GLY A 81 -3.32 8.55 -19.96
CA GLY A 81 -3.11 9.99 -20.20
C GLY A 81 -4.27 10.94 -19.88
N TYR A 82 -5.49 10.44 -19.65
CA TYR A 82 -6.63 11.24 -19.18
C TYR A 82 -6.95 11.05 -17.69
N VAL A 83 -6.23 10.15 -17.01
CA VAL A 83 -6.45 9.87 -15.60
C VAL A 83 -5.65 10.85 -14.76
N THR A 84 -6.37 11.74 -14.07
CA THR A 84 -5.82 12.70 -13.12
C THR A 84 -6.72 12.81 -11.89
N GLY A 85 -6.14 13.16 -10.74
CA GLY A 85 -6.87 13.31 -9.47
C GLY A 85 -7.43 12.01 -8.88
N ALA A 86 -7.16 10.85 -9.48
CA ALA A 86 -7.62 9.55 -9.01
C ALA A 86 -6.60 8.91 -8.04
N ALA A 87 -7.11 8.24 -7.01
CA ALA A 87 -6.32 7.37 -6.14
C ALA A 87 -6.51 5.91 -6.59
N PHE A 88 -5.40 5.21 -6.81
CA PHE A 88 -5.41 3.78 -7.15
C PHE A 88 -4.99 2.96 -5.94
N VAL A 89 -5.85 2.03 -5.52
CA VAL A 89 -5.61 1.15 -4.38
C VAL A 89 -5.00 -0.16 -4.89
N ILE A 90 -3.78 -0.46 -4.46
CA ILE A 90 -3.01 -1.67 -4.84
C ILE A 90 -2.68 -2.43 -3.55
N ASP A 91 -3.64 -3.19 -3.03
CA ASP A 91 -3.53 -3.85 -1.71
C ASP A 91 -4.15 -5.26 -1.65
N GLY A 92 -4.40 -5.87 -2.81
CA GLY A 92 -5.04 -7.18 -2.90
C GLY A 92 -6.48 -7.23 -2.38
N GLY A 93 -7.16 -6.07 -2.33
CA GLY A 93 -8.53 -5.93 -1.85
C GLY A 93 -8.63 -5.68 -0.34
N TRP A 94 -7.51 -5.43 0.35
CA TRP A 94 -7.50 -5.23 1.79
C TRP A 94 -8.49 -4.13 2.21
N THR A 95 -8.51 -3.00 1.52
CA THR A 95 -9.33 -1.82 1.83
C THR A 95 -10.77 -1.91 1.31
N ALA A 96 -11.09 -2.87 0.43
CA ALA A 96 -12.40 -2.99 -0.20
C ALA A 96 -13.43 -3.80 0.60
N ARG A 97 -13.19 -4.01 1.91
CA ARG A 97 -13.96 -4.88 2.79
C ARG A 97 -14.90 -4.10 3.70
#